data_AF-A0A920VRS4-F1
#
_entry.id   AF-A0A920VRS4-F1
#
_cell.length_a   1.000
_cell.length_b   1.000
_cell.length_c   1.000
_cell.angle_alpha   90.00
_cell.angle_beta   90.00
_cell.angle_gamma   90.00
#
_symmetry.space_group_name_H-M   'P 1'
#
loop_
_entity.id
_entity.type
_entity.pdbx_description
1 polymer ?
#
loop_
_entity_poly.entity_id
_entity_poly.type
_entity_poly.pdbx_seq_one_letter_code
_entity_poly.pdbx_strand_id
1 'polypeptide(L)' 'MSRGSNTYATITLQNYFRMYEKLAGMTGTATTEAEELDKIYKLEVVEIPTNRTRSELIMGIISS' A
#
# COMPACT_ATOMS: atom_id res chain seq x y z
N MET A 1 41.57 12.13 7.66
CA MET A 1 40.95 11.43 6.51
C MET A 1 39.60 10.89 6.96
N SER A 2 38.52 11.68 6.84
CA SER A 2 37.18 11.15 7.13
C SER A 2 36.79 10.22 5.99
N ARG A 3 36.71 8.91 6.27
CA ARG A 3 36.06 7.95 5.37
C ARG A 3 34.56 8.23 5.40
N GLY A 4 34.13 9.27 4.68
CA GLY A 4 32.72 9.56 4.46
C GLY A 4 32.11 8.44 3.64
N SER A 5 30.92 7.99 4.03
CA SER A 5 30.11 7.11 3.19
C SER A 5 29.77 7.83 1.89
N ASN A 6 30.22 7.30 0.75
CA ASN A 6 29.82 7.79 -0.56
C ASN A 6 28.61 6.99 -1.04
N THR A 7 27.55 7.67 -1.47
CA THR A 7 26.41 7.02 -2.11
C THR A 7 26.77 6.67 -3.54
N TYR A 8 26.93 5.38 -3.83
CA TYR A 8 27.30 4.89 -5.17
C TYR A 8 26.10 4.71 -6.11
N ALA A 9 24.90 4.52 -5.55
CA ALA A 9 23.66 4.36 -6.32
C ALA A 9 22.46 4.89 -5.54
N THR A 10 21.49 5.45 -6.27
CA THR A 10 20.25 5.98 -5.72
C THR A 10 19.08 5.54 -6.59
N ILE A 11 18.03 5.02 -5.97
CA ILE A 11 16.75 4.76 -6.62
C ILE A 11 15.62 5.10 -5.66
N THR A 12 14.53 5.65 -6.18
CA THR A 12 13.30 5.83 -5.40
C THR A 12 12.53 4.52 -5.36
N LEU A 13 11.78 4.29 -4.30
CA LEU A 13 10.96 3.07 -4.18
C LEU A 13 9.96 2.94 -5.33
N GLN A 14 9.41 4.07 -5.80
CA GLN A 14 8.51 4.10 -6.96
C GLN A 14 9.19 3.60 -8.23
N ASN A 15 10.38 4.11 -8.55
CA ASN A 15 11.12 3.69 -9.74
C ASN A 15 11.61 2.25 -9.64
N TYR A 16 11.98 1.81 -8.44
CA TYR A 16 12.35 0.43 -8.19
C TYR A 16 11.20 -0.54 -8.52
N PHE A 17 9.97 -0.24 -8.09
CA PHE A 17 8.82 -1.08 -8.40
C PHE A 17 8.39 -1.05 -9.87
N ARG A 18 8.63 0.05 -10.59
CA ARG A 18 8.34 0.16 -12.03
C ARG A 18 9.27 -0.69 -12.92
N MET A 19 10.38 -1.18 -12.38
CA MET A 19 11.30 -2.04 -13.13
C MET A 19 10.83 -3.50 -13.21
N TYR A 20 9.84 -3.90 -12.41
CA TYR A 20 9.31 -5.26 -12.46
C TYR A 20 8.39 -5.44 -13.67
N GLU A 21 8.56 -6.53 -14.41
CA GLU A 21 7.67 -6.92 -15.51
C GLU A 21 6.23 -7.19 -15.01
N LYS A 22 6.11 -7.69 -13.76
CA LYS A 22 4.83 -7.93 -13.10
C LYS A 22 4.88 -7.39 -11.67
N LEU A 23 3.90 -6.57 -11.33
CA LEU A 23 3.74 -5.99 -10.01
C LEU A 23 2.33 -6.30 -9.49
N ALA A 24 2.22 -6.66 -8.22
CA ALA A 24 0.96 -6.91 -7.52
C ALA A 24 1.13 -6.57 -6.03
N GLY A 25 0.01 -6.31 -5.34
CA GLY A 25 0.02 -5.98 -3.92
C GLY A 25 -1.28 -6.40 -3.22
N MET A 26 -1.23 -6.48 -1.88
CA MET A 26 -2.38 -6.77 -1.03
C MET A 26 -2.36 -5.86 0.18
N THR A 27 -3.49 -5.20 0.46
CA THR A 27 -3.70 -4.46 1.70
C THR A 27 -5.20 -4.30 1.95
N GLY A 28 -5.60 -4.27 3.22
CA GLY A 28 -7.00 -4.13 3.63
C GLY A 28 -7.55 -2.71 3.48
N THR A 29 -6.72 -1.76 3.07
CA THR A 29 -7.08 -0.34 2.93
C THR A 29 -6.62 0.25 1.59
N ALA A 30 -6.47 -0.57 0.55
CA ALA A 30 -6.00 -0.11 -0.77
C ALA A 30 -6.99 0.85 -1.44
N THR A 31 -8.29 0.76 -1.09
CA THR A 31 -9.37 1.53 -1.72
C THR A 31 -9.15 3.03 -1.64
N THR A 32 -8.58 3.54 -0.55
CA THR A 32 -8.38 4.99 -0.38
C THR A 32 -7.34 5.56 -1.34
N GLU A 33 -6.38 4.74 -1.78
CA GLU A 33 -5.25 5.14 -2.63
C GLU A 33 -5.36 4.55 -4.06
N ALA A 34 -6.53 4.06 -4.44
CA ALA A 34 -6.71 3.32 -5.69
C ALA A 34 -6.34 4.13 -6.95
N GLU A 35 -6.72 5.41 -6.99
CA GLU A 35 -6.40 6.30 -8.11
C GLU A 35 -4.89 6.52 -8.26
N GLU A 36 -4.17 6.68 -7.15
CA GLU A 36 -2.72 6.89 -7.16
C GLU A 36 -1.99 5.61 -7.59
N LEU A 37 -2.44 4.45 -7.12
CA LEU A 37 -1.87 3.14 -7.48
C LEU A 37 -2.03 2.83 -8.98
N ASP A 38 -3.18 3.14 -9.57
CA ASP A 38 -3.37 2.98 -11.03
C ASP A 38 -2.50 3.97 -11.81
N LYS A 39 -2.47 5.24 -11.39
CA LYS A 39 -1.74 6.28 -12.12
C LYS A 39 -0.23 6.05 -12.13
N ILE A 40 0.34 5.64 -11.00
CA ILE A 40 1.80 5.48 -10.83
C ILE A 40 2.28 4.09 -11.24
N TYR A 41 1.51 3.04 -10.90
CA TYR A 41 1.95 1.65 -11.03
C TYR A 41 1.09 0.78 -11.95
N LYS A 42 -0.02 1.30 -12.50
CA LYS A 42 -0.99 0.52 -13.29
C LYS A 42 -1.55 -0.67 -12.50
N LEU A 43 -1.73 -0.46 -11.19
CA LEU A 43 -2.31 -1.43 -10.28
C LEU A 43 -3.77 -1.06 -10.02
N GLU A 44 -4.68 -1.88 -10.54
CA GLU A 44 -6.09 -1.81 -10.20
C GLU A 44 -6.32 -2.37 -8.79
N VAL A 45 -7.13 -1.66 -8.01
CA VAL A 45 -7.54 -2.11 -6.67
C VAL A 45 -8.90 -2.78 -6.75
N VAL A 46 -8.97 -4.03 -6.26
CA VAL A 46 -10.20 -4.80 -6.17
C VAL A 46 -10.49 -5.11 -4.71
N GLU A 47 -11.70 -4.76 -4.25
CA GLU A 47 -12.15 -5.12 -2.91
C GLU A 47 -12.59 -6.59 -2.85
N ILE A 48 -11.88 -7.38 -2.04
CA ILE A 48 -12.22 -8.78 -1.83
C ILE A 48 -13.15 -8.90 -0.62
N PRO A 49 -14.33 -9.54 -0.75
CA PRO A 49 -15.26 -9.70 0.36
C PRO A 49 -14.62 -10.50 1.51
N THR A 50 -14.94 -10.13 2.74
CA THR A 50 -14.39 -10.79 3.93
C THR A 50 -15.08 -12.13 4.16
N ASN A 51 -14.33 -13.15 4.56
CA ASN A 51 -14.87 -14.49 4.87
C ASN A 51 -15.84 -14.52 6.07
N ARG A 52 -15.77 -13.50 6.95
CA ARG A 52 -16.66 -13.35 8.11
C ARG A 52 -17.13 -11.90 8.19
N THR A 53 -18.37 -11.69 8.62
CA THR A 53 -18.89 -10.35 8.91
C THR A 53 -17.98 -9.69 9.94
N ARG A 54 -17.54 -8.46 9.66
CA ARG A 54 -16.70 -7.71 10.58
C ARG A 54 -17.51 -7.43 11.85
N SER A 55 -17.21 -8.18 12.91
CA SER A 55 -17.77 -7.91 14.23
C SER A 55 -17.10 -6.67 14.80
N GLU A 56 -17.50 -5.49 14.31
CA GLU A 56 -17.15 -4.24 14.96
C GLU A 56 -18.00 -4.15 16.23
N LEU A 57 -17.46 -4.67 17.33
CA LEU A 57 -17.94 -4.43 18.70
C LEU A 57 -17.69 -2.94 19.03
N ILE A 58 -18.37 -2.03 18.34
CA ILE A 58 -18.45 -0.64 18.75
C ILE A 58 -19.55 -0.57 19.81
N MET A 59 -19.14 -0.96 21.01
CA MET A 59 -19.66 -0.58 22.30
C MET A 59 -21.00 0.18 22.28
N GLY A 60 -22.07 -0.52 22.65
CA GLY A 60 -23.32 0.08 23.13
C GLY A 60 -23.15 0.86 24.44
N ILE A 61 -22.22 1.82 24.49
CA ILE A 61 -21.92 2.65 25.66
C ILE A 61 -22.60 4.04 25.56
N ILE A 62 -23.35 4.36 24.50
CA ILE A 62 -24.07 5.64 24.39
C ILE A 62 -25.59 5.44 24.28
N SER A 63 -26.17 4.66 25.20
CA SER A 63 -27.60 4.68 25.48
C SER A 63 -27.85 4.44 26.97
N SER A 64 -27.56 5.47 27.77
CA SER A 64 -28.08 5.62 29.13
C SER A 64 -28.01 7.09 29.52
#